data_AF-A0A760DTM4-F1
#
_entry.id   AF-A0A760DTM4-F1
#
_cell.length_a   1.000
_cell.length_b   1.000
_cell.length_c   1.000
_cell.angle_alpha   90.00
_cell.angle_beta   90.00
_cell.angle_gamma   90.00
#
_symmetry.space_group_name_H-M   'P 1'
#
loop_
_entity.id
_entity.type
_entity.pdbx_description
1 polymer ?
#
loop_
_entity_poly.entity_id
_entity_poly.type
_entity_poly.pdbx_seq_one_letter_code
_entity_poly.pdbx_strand_id
1 'polypeptide(L)'
;YPNGLWDSVNNRPVTRKGITASSPMENWKGKPEFLIDMACFGGSSGSPVYIMNQGSYATNDGIAMGERLIFLGLLYAGPVTNVSGNIEIIDVPTVATPVVRSEITMNLGLVIKAEKLNDFKPLLGL
;
A
#
# COMPACT_ATOMS: atom_id res chain seq x y z
N TYR A 1 -0.84 -13.05 -3.87
CA TYR A 1 -0.92 -11.72 -4.51
C TYR A 1 0.44 -11.04 -4.42
N PRO A 2 0.82 -10.15 -5.36
CA PRO A 2 0.00 -9.56 -6.44
C PRO A 2 -0.25 -10.49 -7.65
N ASN A 3 -1.25 -10.19 -8.49
CA ASN A 3 -1.61 -10.94 -9.71
C ASN A 3 -1.73 -12.47 -9.56
N GLY A 4 -2.32 -12.96 -8.46
CA GLY A 4 -2.43 -14.40 -8.22
C GLY A 4 -1.10 -15.12 -7.94
N LEU A 5 0.03 -14.41 -7.85
CA LEU A 5 1.32 -14.96 -7.42
C LEU A 5 1.33 -15.08 -5.90
N TRP A 6 1.38 -16.29 -5.38
CA TRP A 6 1.61 -16.61 -3.98
C TRP A 6 2.27 -17.98 -3.91
N ASP A 7 2.94 -18.27 -2.82
CA ASP A 7 3.43 -19.62 -2.56
C ASP A 7 2.23 -20.49 -2.16
N SER A 8 1.68 -21.21 -3.13
CA SER A 8 0.50 -22.06 -2.91
C SER A 8 0.78 -23.31 -2.09
N VAL A 9 2.04 -23.74 -2.03
CA VAL A 9 2.45 -24.92 -1.25
C VAL A 9 2.52 -24.56 0.23
N ASN A 10 3.15 -23.43 0.57
CA ASN A 10 3.32 -22.99 1.96
C ASN A 10 2.25 -21.99 2.43
N ASN A 11 1.33 -21.61 1.56
CA ASN A 11 0.31 -20.59 1.80
C ASN A 11 0.87 -19.25 2.28
N ARG A 12 1.90 -18.75 1.59
CA ARG A 12 2.58 -17.48 1.94
C ARG A 12 2.36 -16.40 0.87
N PRO A 13 2.11 -15.14 1.28
CA PRO A 13 2.01 -14.03 0.36
C PRO A 13 3.40 -13.63 -0.17
N VAL A 14 3.42 -12.87 -1.26
CA VAL A 14 4.64 -12.21 -1.73
C VAL A 14 4.76 -10.86 -1.01
N THR A 15 5.73 -10.76 -0.11
CA THR A 15 5.99 -9.52 0.64
C THR A 15 6.95 -8.61 -0.14
N ARG A 16 6.67 -7.31 -0.15
CA ARG A 16 7.51 -6.28 -0.76
C ARG A 16 7.95 -5.25 0.28
N LYS A 17 9.11 -4.64 0.07
CA LYS A 17 9.65 -3.54 0.87
C LYS A 17 9.81 -2.31 -0.01
N GLY A 18 9.50 -1.15 0.54
CA GLY A 18 9.55 0.15 -0.11
C GLY A 18 9.69 1.25 0.93
N ILE A 19 9.44 2.49 0.53
CA ILE A 19 9.50 3.67 1.40
C ILE A 19 8.18 4.45 1.34
N THR A 20 7.98 5.35 2.28
CA THR A 20 6.89 6.33 2.19
C THR A 20 7.26 7.41 1.17
N ALA A 21 6.36 7.68 0.22
CA ALA A 21 6.51 8.76 -0.77
C ALA A 21 5.86 10.07 -0.30
N SER A 22 4.93 10.01 0.65
CA SER A 22 4.43 11.16 1.41
C SER A 22 4.44 10.86 2.91
N SER A 23 4.30 11.90 3.74
CA SER A 23 4.20 11.71 5.19
C SER A 23 2.97 10.84 5.53
N PRO A 24 3.12 9.73 6.29
CA PRO A 24 1.98 8.95 6.76
C PRO A 24 1.21 9.66 7.88
N MET A 25 1.81 10.67 8.52
CA MET A 25 1.17 11.46 9.59
C MET A 25 0.22 12.53 9.04
N GLU A 26 0.38 12.93 7.77
CA GLU A 26 -0.40 13.99 7.13
C GLU A 26 -1.44 13.41 6.17
N ASN A 27 -2.52 14.14 5.94
CA ASN A 27 -3.57 13.72 5.00
C ASN A 27 -3.19 14.13 3.57
N TRP A 28 -2.98 13.14 2.70
CA TRP A 28 -2.68 13.41 1.30
C TRP A 28 -3.85 14.10 0.62
N LYS A 29 -3.63 15.34 0.16
CA LYS A 29 -4.66 16.19 -0.47
C LYS A 29 -5.94 16.33 0.38
N GLY A 30 -5.78 16.39 1.70
CA GLY A 30 -6.91 16.51 2.65
C GLY A 30 -7.69 15.21 2.87
N LYS A 31 -7.30 14.12 2.21
CA LYS A 31 -7.89 12.79 2.40
C LYS A 31 -7.07 11.96 3.39
N PRO A 32 -7.69 11.02 4.11
CA PRO A 32 -7.06 10.14 5.10
C PRO A 32 -6.25 9.03 4.41
N GLU A 33 -5.32 9.45 3.57
CA GLU A 33 -4.54 8.64 2.64
C GLU A 33 -3.07 9.12 2.69
N PHE A 34 -2.15 8.27 2.23
CA PHE A 34 -0.75 8.63 2.00
C PHE A 34 -0.16 7.83 0.83
N LEU A 35 0.94 8.32 0.27
CA LEU A 35 1.65 7.67 -0.83
C LEU A 35 2.83 6.83 -0.33
N ILE A 36 3.04 5.69 -0.99
CA ILE A 36 4.23 4.85 -0.86
C ILE A 36 4.95 4.76 -2.20
N ASP A 37 6.28 4.66 -2.16
CA ASP A 37 7.11 4.28 -3.28
C ASP A 37 7.42 2.78 -3.15
N MET A 38 6.71 2.02 -3.98
CA MET A 38 6.81 0.59 -4.08
C MET A 38 6.22 0.16 -5.43
N ALA A 39 6.78 -0.89 -6.01
CA ALA A 39 6.20 -1.48 -7.20
C ALA A 39 4.81 -2.11 -6.89
N CYS A 40 3.76 -1.33 -7.14
CA CYS A 40 2.36 -1.68 -6.97
C CYS A 40 1.79 -2.17 -8.31
N PHE A 41 1.62 -3.48 -8.44
CA PHE A 41 1.09 -4.12 -9.66
C PHE A 41 -0.39 -4.45 -9.51
N GLY A 42 -1.05 -4.84 -10.60
CA GLY A 42 -2.37 -5.49 -10.54
C GLY A 42 -2.42 -6.58 -9.46
N GLY A 43 -3.54 -6.69 -8.77
CA GLY A 43 -3.75 -7.61 -7.64
C GLY A 43 -2.99 -7.24 -6.36
N SER A 44 -2.33 -6.08 -6.29
CA SER A 44 -1.79 -5.55 -5.02
C SER A 44 -2.86 -4.84 -4.17
N SER A 45 -4.00 -4.49 -4.75
CA SER A 45 -5.12 -3.87 -4.03
C SER A 45 -5.57 -4.74 -2.85
N GLY A 46 -5.88 -4.10 -1.73
CA GLY A 46 -6.18 -4.76 -0.45
C GLY A 46 -4.96 -5.22 0.34
N SER A 47 -3.73 -5.02 -0.16
CA SER A 47 -2.53 -5.44 0.59
C SER A 47 -2.35 -4.60 1.86
N PRO A 48 -2.11 -5.23 3.03
CA PRO A 48 -1.78 -4.51 4.25
C PRO A 48 -0.41 -3.86 4.13
N VAL A 49 -0.33 -2.58 4.48
CA VAL A 49 0.90 -1.80 4.53
C VAL A 49 1.26 -1.56 5.99
N TYR A 50 2.50 -1.88 6.35
CA TYR A 50 2.99 -1.80 7.72
C TYR A 50 4.48 -1.44 7.76
N ILE A 51 4.89 -0.82 8.86
CA ILE A 51 6.29 -0.70 9.25
C ILE A 51 6.69 -2.00 9.94
N MET A 52 7.79 -2.61 9.50
CA MET A 52 8.43 -3.74 10.17
C MET A 52 9.90 -3.42 10.40
N ASN A 53 10.30 -3.27 11.66
CA ASN A 53 11.69 -3.18 12.07
C ASN A 53 12.08 -4.43 12.86
N GLN A 54 13.24 -4.97 12.54
CA GLN A 54 13.82 -6.13 13.22
C GLN A 54 15.28 -5.82 13.56
N GLY A 55 15.72 -6.16 14.77
CA GLY A 55 17.06 -5.84 15.26
C GLY A 55 17.10 -4.43 15.85
N SER A 56 17.90 -3.54 15.26
CA SER A 56 18.04 -2.16 15.76
C SER A 56 17.38 -1.18 14.81
N TYR A 57 16.68 -0.17 15.33
CA TYR A 57 16.06 0.88 14.52
C TYR A 57 16.10 2.25 15.19
N ALA A 58 16.12 3.30 14.38
CA ALA A 58 16.14 4.68 14.86
C ALA A 58 14.79 5.09 15.45
N THR A 59 14.85 5.83 16.56
CA THR A 59 13.73 6.49 17.24
C THR A 59 14.10 7.96 17.49
N ASN A 60 13.14 8.75 17.95
CA ASN A 60 13.40 10.15 18.32
C ASN A 60 14.44 10.26 19.47
N ASP A 61 14.52 9.24 20.33
CA ASP A 61 15.39 9.20 21.51
C ASP A 61 16.71 8.45 21.25
N GLY A 62 17.01 8.05 20.01
CA GLY A 62 18.24 7.37 19.63
C GLY A 62 18.01 6.07 18.86
N ILE A 63 18.60 4.97 19.33
CA ILE A 63 18.47 3.64 18.71
C ILE A 63 17.75 2.71 19.67
N ALA A 64 16.64 2.15 19.22
CA ALA A 64 15.94 1.08 19.92
C ALA A 64 16.39 -0.30 19.40
N MET A 65 16.37 -1.28 20.29
CA MET A 65 16.65 -2.69 19.99
C MET A 65 15.35 -3.50 20.17
N GLY A 66 15.05 -4.39 19.22
CA GLY A 66 13.90 -5.28 19.26
C GLY A 66 13.17 -5.41 17.91
N GLU A 67 11.89 -5.76 17.99
CA GLU A 67 11.00 -5.85 16.84
C GLU A 67 9.87 -4.82 16.98
N ARG A 68 9.49 -4.19 15.86
CA ARG A 68 8.39 -3.22 15.80
C ARG A 68 7.55 -3.47 14.57
N LEU A 69 6.26 -3.73 14.80
CA LEU A 69 5.24 -3.83 13.76
C LEU A 69 4.20 -2.73 13.97
N ILE A 70 4.03 -1.85 12.98
CA ILE A 70 3.00 -0.80 12.99
C ILE A 70 2.17 -0.91 11.72
N PHE A 71 0.89 -1.21 11.86
CA PHE A 71 -0.04 -1.21 10.73
C PHE A 71 -0.39 0.21 10.29
N LEU A 72 -0.14 0.53 9.03
CA LEU A 72 -0.35 1.87 8.47
C LEU A 72 -1.64 1.99 7.67
N GLY A 73 -2.10 0.92 7.02
CA GLY A 73 -3.29 0.99 6.18
C GLY A 73 -3.38 -0.08 5.08
N LEU A 74 -4.26 0.16 4.12
CA LEU A 74 -4.52 -0.74 2.99
C LEU A 74 -4.21 -0.04 1.66
N LEU A 75 -3.39 -0.68 0.82
CA LEU A 75 -3.14 -0.23 -0.55
C LEU A 75 -4.40 -0.44 -1.38
N TYR A 76 -4.87 0.58 -2.10
CA TYR A 76 -6.09 0.45 -2.92
C TYR A 76 -5.95 1.02 -4.34
N ALA A 77 -5.15 2.08 -4.51
CA ALA A 77 -4.99 2.77 -5.80
C ALA A 77 -3.51 3.10 -6.06
N GLY A 78 -3.20 3.54 -7.26
CA GLY A 78 -1.87 3.99 -7.65
C GLY A 78 -1.95 4.85 -8.91
N PRO A 79 -1.07 5.86 -9.07
CA PRO A 79 -1.08 6.67 -10.26
C PRO A 79 -0.45 5.91 -11.43
N VAL A 80 -1.13 5.92 -12.57
CA VAL A 80 -0.68 5.33 -13.83
C VAL A 80 -0.58 6.41 -14.90
N THR A 81 0.38 6.24 -15.79
CA THR A 81 0.50 7.09 -16.98
C THR A 81 0.01 6.31 -18.18
N ASN A 82 -0.98 6.86 -18.88
CA ASN A 82 -1.45 6.29 -20.14
C ASN A 82 -0.48 6.61 -21.29
N VAL A 83 -0.58 5.89 -22.41
CA VAL A 83 0.30 6.08 -23.59
C VAL A 83 0.19 7.49 -24.19
N SER A 84 -0.89 8.21 -23.90
CA SER A 84 -1.10 9.61 -24.30
C SER A 84 -0.45 10.63 -23.36
N GLY A 85 0.18 10.19 -22.26
CA GLY A 85 0.90 11.05 -21.31
C GLY A 85 0.03 11.66 -20.20
N ASN A 86 -1.25 11.30 -20.09
CA ASN A 86 -2.09 11.78 -18.99
C ASN A 86 -1.87 10.92 -17.73
N ILE A 87 -1.76 11.59 -16.59
CA ILE A 87 -1.64 10.95 -15.27
C ILE A 87 -3.04 10.80 -14.68
N GLU A 88 -3.42 9.56 -14.41
CA GLU A 88 -4.69 9.21 -13.79
C GLU A 88 -4.43 8.39 -12.52
N ILE A 89 -5.20 8.65 -11.46
CA ILE A 89 -5.22 7.77 -10.29
C ILE A 89 -6.30 6.73 -10.55
N ILE A 90 -5.89 5.48 -10.68
CA ILE A 90 -6.82 4.35 -10.84
C ILE A 90 -6.71 3.40 -9.66
N ASP A 91 -7.82 2.74 -9.35
CA ASP A 91 -7.79 1.62 -8.42
C ASP A 91 -6.85 0.55 -8.97
N VAL A 92 -6.02 -0.01 -8.10
CA VAL A 92 -5.09 -1.07 -8.51
C VAL A 92 -5.96 -2.27 -8.92
N PRO A 93 -5.97 -2.67 -10.21
CA PRO A 93 -6.95 -3.61 -10.71
C PRO A 93 -6.78 -4.95 -10.01
N THR A 94 -7.83 -5.48 -9.39
CA THR A 94 -7.84 -6.79 -8.71
C THR A 94 -7.93 -7.96 -9.70
N VAL A 95 -8.40 -7.71 -10.92
CA VAL A 95 -8.53 -8.68 -12.01
C VAL A 95 -7.97 -8.06 -13.29
N ALA A 96 -7.14 -8.81 -14.01
CA ALA A 96 -6.67 -8.41 -15.32
C ALA A 96 -7.83 -8.50 -16.33
N THR A 97 -8.61 -7.43 -16.47
CA THR A 97 -9.50 -7.30 -17.62
C THR A 97 -8.66 -7.23 -18.90
N PRO A 98 -8.99 -7.99 -19.96
CA PRO A 98 -8.20 -8.10 -21.20
C PRO A 98 -8.34 -6.86 -22.09
N VAL A 99 -8.32 -5.66 -21.49
CA VAL A 99 -8.08 -4.43 -22.23
C VAL A 99 -6.59 -4.21 -22.16
N VAL A 100 -5.88 -4.50 -23.25
CA VAL A 100 -4.44 -4.22 -23.38
C VAL A 100 -4.27 -2.70 -23.38
N ARG A 101 -4.26 -2.11 -22.19
CA ARG A 101 -3.76 -0.75 -21.98
C ARG A 101 -2.31 -0.89 -21.55
N SER A 102 -1.40 -0.40 -22.38
CA SER A 102 0.01 -0.25 -21.99
C SER A 102 0.11 0.88 -20.97
N GLU A 103 -0.16 0.57 -19.72
CA GLU A 103 -0.05 1.51 -18.60
C GLU A 103 1.35 1.43 -18.01
N ILE A 104 2.04 2.57 -17.95
CA ILE A 104 3.33 2.66 -17.28
C ILE A 104 3.03 3.02 -15.82
N THR A 105 3.26 2.07 -14.91
CA THR A 105 3.13 2.31 -13.47
C THR A 105 4.28 3.17 -12.97
N MET A 106 4.00 4.17 -12.14
CA MET A 106 5.04 5.04 -11.57
C MET A 106 5.68 4.48 -10.28
N ASN A 107 5.50 3.20 -9.97
CA ASN A 107 5.90 2.59 -8.70
C ASN A 107 5.41 3.36 -7.46
N LEU A 108 4.23 3.96 -7.58
CA LEU A 108 3.57 4.65 -6.48
C LEU A 108 2.29 3.90 -6.10
N GLY A 109 2.04 3.83 -4.80
CA GLY A 109 0.82 3.29 -4.23
C GLY A 109 0.14 4.31 -3.34
N LEU A 110 -1.18 4.37 -3.39
CA LEU A 110 -2.04 5.17 -2.53
C LEU A 110 -2.68 4.26 -1.48
N VAL A 111 -2.47 4.60 -0.23
CA VAL A 111 -2.83 3.80 0.93
C VAL A 111 -3.87 4.54 1.75
N ILE A 112 -5.01 3.90 2.03
CA ILE A 112 -6.00 4.41 2.99
C ILE A 112 -5.46 4.14 4.39
N LYS A 113 -5.43 5.15 5.25
CA LYS A 113 -4.89 5.06 6.60
C LYS A 113 -5.68 4.07 7.46
N ALA A 114 -4.96 3.34 8.33
CA ALA A 114 -5.53 2.36 9.25
C ALA A 114 -6.59 2.92 10.19
N GLU A 115 -6.51 4.22 10.53
CA GLU A 115 -7.50 4.89 11.37
C GLU A 115 -8.92 4.80 10.81
N LYS A 116 -9.06 4.65 9.48
CA LYS A 116 -10.34 4.48 8.79
C LYS A 116 -11.03 3.14 9.07
N LEU A 117 -10.33 2.17 9.66
CA LEU A 117 -10.98 0.99 10.20
C LEU A 117 -11.93 1.32 11.36
N ASN A 118 -11.69 2.42 12.10
CA ASN A 118 -12.58 2.83 13.18
C ASN A 118 -13.96 3.28 12.68
N ASP A 119 -14.07 3.73 11.42
CA ASP A 119 -15.33 4.13 10.82
C ASP A 119 -16.32 2.94 10.72
N PHE A 120 -15.82 1.71 10.79
CA PHE A 120 -16.65 0.49 10.80
C PHE A 120 -17.18 0.11 12.18
N LYS A 121 -16.64 0.65 13.27
CA LYS A 121 -17.07 0.29 14.64
C LYS A 121 -18.58 0.46 14.86
N PRO A 122 -19.21 1.59 14.46
CA PRO A 122 -20.65 1.76 14.60
C PRO A 122 -21.46 0.73 13.80
N LEU A 123 -20.95 0.26 12.66
CA LEU A 123 -21.63 -0.76 11.84
C LEU A 123 -21.55 -2.16 12.45
N LEU A 124 -20.52 -2.40 13.27
CA LEU A 124 -20.27 -3.68 13.94
C LEU A 124 -20.79 -3.71 15.38
N GLY A 125 -21.37 -2.61 15.87
CA GLY A 125 -21.82 -2.49 17.26
C GLY A 125 -20.70 -2.51 18.29
N LEU A 126 -19.49 -2.04 17.90
CA LEU A 126 -18.30 -1.91 18.74
C LEU A 126 -18.02 -0.47 19.17
#